data_AF-A0A976KQE0-F1
#
_entry.id   AF-A0A976KQE0-F1
#
_cell.length_a   1.000
_cell.length_b   1.000
_cell.length_c   1.000
_cell.angle_alpha   90.00
_cell.angle_beta   90.00
_cell.angle_gamma   90.00
#
_symmetry.space_group_name_H-M   'P 1'
#
loop_
_entity.id
_entity.type
_entity.pdbx_description
1 polymer ?
#
loop_
_entity_poly.entity_id
_entity_poly.type
_entity_poly.pdbx_seq_one_letter_code
_entity_poly.pdbx_strand_id
1 'polypeptide(L)'
;MAIDIGESIQADTLTAKELTRNYPNAFVFSFTRNPFSRISSCYFDKIVKRPELPVFFRKHGFYNRMDFSEFVEKIVVFSDDAIDIHLSSQTRILSHKGHMLPKFIGRVENIDKDWQCLLELVRDQYGIQFPRMRQLNRYSHDRPTTRELFSDPHLIELVRERYAADFENFYPGGDLP
;
A
#
# COMPACT_ATOMS: atom_id res chain seq x y z
N MET A 1 32.03 6.30 0.68
CA MET A 1 32.03 4.84 0.45
C MET A 1 30.76 4.53 -0.31
N ALA A 2 30.86 4.25 -1.61
CA ALA A 2 29.71 3.81 -2.40
C ALA A 2 29.48 2.33 -2.07
N ILE A 3 28.28 1.98 -1.64
CA ILE A 3 27.91 0.58 -1.44
C ILE A 3 27.70 0.01 -2.84
N ASP A 4 28.59 -0.90 -3.24
CA ASP A 4 28.46 -1.71 -4.44
C ASP A 4 27.26 -2.66 -4.24
N ILE A 5 26.18 -2.46 -4.99
CA ILE A 5 24.95 -3.26 -4.93
C ILE A 5 25.05 -4.50 -5.84
N GLY A 6 26.23 -5.13 -5.85
CA GLY A 6 26.55 -6.34 -6.60
C GLY A 6 26.21 -7.66 -5.89
N GLU A 7 25.81 -7.63 -4.62
CA GLU A 7 25.35 -8.81 -3.89
C GLU A 7 23.82 -8.92 -3.93
N SER A 8 23.32 -10.15 -4.07
CA SER A 8 21.90 -10.44 -3.87
C SER A 8 21.51 -9.96 -2.47
N ILE A 9 20.80 -8.85 -2.37
CA ILE A 9 20.27 -8.37 -1.09
C ILE A 9 19.32 -9.46 -0.58
N GLN A 10 19.78 -10.24 0.39
CA GLN A 10 18.94 -11.18 1.10
C GLN A 10 17.97 -10.36 1.94
N ALA A 11 16.70 -10.35 1.53
CA ALA A 11 15.65 -9.66 2.25
C ALA A 11 15.05 -10.60 3.29
N ASP A 12 15.33 -10.34 4.57
CA ASP A 12 14.68 -11.04 5.67
C ASP A 12 13.25 -10.52 5.84
N THR A 13 12.29 -11.44 5.96
CA THR A 13 10.90 -11.09 6.29
C THR A 13 10.72 -11.17 7.79
N LEU A 14 10.48 -10.01 8.42
CA LEU A 14 10.25 -9.90 9.86
C LEU A 14 8.81 -9.48 10.15
N THR A 15 8.22 -10.06 11.18
CA THR A 15 7.00 -9.51 11.77
C THR A 15 7.29 -8.18 12.47
N ALA A 16 6.26 -7.35 12.66
CA ALA A 16 6.38 -6.13 13.46
C ALA A 16 6.95 -6.38 14.87
N LYS A 17 6.61 -7.52 15.48
CA LYS A 17 7.13 -7.94 16.79
C LYS A 17 8.63 -8.26 16.74
N GLU A 18 9.09 -8.94 15.70
CA GLU A 18 10.51 -9.26 15.52
C GLU A 18 11.31 -8.00 15.18
N LEU A 19 10.80 -7.14 14.30
CA LEU A 19 11.42 -5.85 13.98
C LEU A 19 11.64 -5.01 15.24
N THR A 20 10.60 -4.80 16.04
CA THR A 20 10.67 -3.97 17.26
C THR A 20 11.55 -4.59 18.35
N ARG A 21 11.59 -5.92 18.46
CA ARG A 21 12.42 -6.61 19.46
C ARG A 21 13.89 -6.67 19.05
N ASN A 22 14.16 -7.07 17.81
CA ASN A 22 15.51 -7.40 17.34
C ASN A 22 16.25 -6.14 16.84
N TYR A 23 15.51 -5.12 16.37
CA TYR A 23 16.07 -3.90 15.81
C TYR A 23 15.37 -2.64 16.36
N PRO A 24 15.41 -2.40 17.69
CA PRO A 24 14.67 -1.30 18.32
C PRO A 24 15.07 0.09 17.82
N ASN A 25 16.28 0.24 17.28
CA ASN A 25 16.82 1.50 16.77
C ASN A 25 16.76 1.62 15.23
N ALA A 26 16.15 0.64 14.54
CA ALA A 26 16.05 0.69 13.09
C ALA A 26 15.36 1.98 12.62
N PHE A 27 15.85 2.52 11.51
CA PHE A 27 15.13 3.52 10.75
C PHE A 27 14.11 2.80 9.86
N VAL A 28 12.83 2.85 10.26
CA VAL A 28 11.74 2.22 9.52
C VAL A 28 11.07 3.29 8.67
N PHE A 29 10.85 3.01 7.39
CA PHE A 29 10.09 3.89 6.50
C PHE A 29 9.10 3.07 5.67
N SER A 30 8.08 3.74 5.15
CA SER A 30 7.14 3.13 4.22
C SER A 30 6.61 4.14 3.21
N PHE A 31 5.95 3.64 2.17
CA PHE A 31 5.19 4.45 1.22
C PHE A 31 3.76 3.92 1.20
N THR A 32 2.82 4.80 1.45
CA THR A 32 1.39 4.50 1.35
C THR A 32 0.86 4.95 0.00
N ARG A 33 -0.30 4.42 -0.37
CA ARG A 33 -1.04 4.83 -1.57
C ARG A 33 -2.46 5.18 -1.20
N ASN A 34 -3.05 6.13 -1.90
CA ASN A 34 -4.44 6.52 -1.69
C ASN A 34 -5.35 5.27 -1.72
N PRO A 35 -6.25 5.09 -0.74
CA PRO A 35 -7.09 3.89 -0.65
C PRO A 35 -7.84 3.55 -1.94
N PHE A 36 -8.44 4.54 -2.62
CA PHE A 36 -9.16 4.32 -3.89
C PHE A 36 -8.23 3.77 -4.97
N SER A 37 -7.05 4.39 -5.10
CA SER A 37 -6.02 3.98 -6.06
C SER A 37 -5.48 2.58 -5.77
N ARG A 38 -5.31 2.24 -4.49
CA ARG A 38 -4.86 0.92 -4.04
C ARG A 38 -5.90 -0.17 -4.32
N ILE A 39 -7.17 0.09 -4.00
CA ILE A 39 -8.30 -0.83 -4.27
C ILE A 39 -8.45 -1.07 -5.77
N SER A 40 -8.47 0.01 -6.58
CA SER A 40 -8.51 -0.08 -8.04
C SER A 40 -7.39 -0.97 -8.58
N SER A 41 -6.17 -0.78 -8.07
CA SER A 41 -5.01 -1.57 -8.49
C SER A 41 -5.11 -3.04 -8.07
N CYS A 42 -5.62 -3.31 -6.86
CA CYS A 42 -5.85 -4.67 -6.38
C CYS A 42 -6.90 -5.38 -7.24
N TYR A 43 -8.03 -4.72 -7.51
CA TYR A 43 -9.06 -5.21 -8.41
C TYR A 43 -8.48 -5.60 -9.78
N PHE A 44 -7.76 -4.70 -10.44
CA PHE A 44 -7.18 -5.03 -11.75
C PHE A 44 -6.17 -6.18 -11.69
N ASP A 45 -5.26 -6.19 -10.70
CA ASP A 45 -4.23 -7.23 -10.61
C ASP A 45 -4.80 -8.59 -10.19
N LYS A 46 -5.76 -8.62 -9.27
CA LYS A 46 -6.24 -9.86 -8.65
C LYS A 46 -7.50 -10.41 -9.29
N ILE A 47 -8.41 -9.55 -9.74
CA ILE A 47 -9.74 -9.93 -10.25
C ILE A 47 -9.81 -9.93 -11.78
N VAL A 48 -9.21 -8.93 -12.45
CA VAL A 48 -9.39 -8.75 -13.90
C VAL A 48 -8.32 -9.48 -14.71
N LYS A 49 -7.04 -9.31 -14.35
CA LYS A 49 -5.91 -9.77 -15.17
C LYS A 49 -5.53 -11.23 -14.97
N ARG A 50 -5.77 -11.79 -13.78
CA ARG A 50 -5.30 -13.14 -13.47
C ARG A 50 -6.24 -14.20 -14.04
N PRO A 51 -5.71 -15.27 -14.67
CA PRO A 51 -6.53 -16.40 -15.07
C PRO A 51 -7.06 -17.14 -13.84
N GLU A 52 -6.28 -17.20 -12.76
CA GLU A 52 -6.67 -17.78 -11.48
C GLU A 52 -6.59 -16.76 -10.36
N LEU A 53 -7.70 -16.59 -9.65
CA LEU A 53 -7.74 -15.75 -8.45
C LEU A 53 -6.85 -16.31 -7.34
N PRO A 54 -6.22 -15.45 -6.51
CA PRO A 54 -5.51 -15.93 -5.33
C PRO A 54 -6.44 -16.66 -4.34
N VAL A 55 -5.85 -17.49 -3.48
CA VAL A 55 -6.58 -18.40 -2.57
C VAL A 55 -7.62 -17.67 -1.71
N PHE A 56 -7.26 -16.51 -1.15
CA PHE A 56 -8.19 -15.71 -0.35
C PHE A 56 -9.46 -15.37 -1.14
N PHE A 57 -9.30 -14.79 -2.33
CA PHE A 57 -10.40 -14.35 -3.19
C PHE A 57 -11.31 -15.54 -3.56
N ARG A 58 -10.74 -16.68 -3.99
CA ARG A 58 -11.54 -17.87 -4.31
C ARG A 58 -12.35 -18.38 -3.12
N LYS A 59 -11.73 -18.46 -1.93
CA LYS A 59 -12.38 -18.99 -0.72
C LYS A 59 -13.54 -18.14 -0.24
N HIS A 60 -13.51 -16.84 -0.54
CA HIS A 60 -14.52 -15.87 -0.09
C HIS A 60 -15.50 -15.47 -1.20
N GLY A 61 -15.62 -16.30 -2.25
CA GLY A 61 -16.65 -16.12 -3.28
C GLY A 61 -16.41 -14.95 -4.24
N PHE A 62 -15.17 -14.48 -4.38
CA PHE A 62 -14.80 -13.62 -5.49
C PHE A 62 -14.63 -14.48 -6.76
N TYR A 63 -14.89 -13.90 -7.93
CA TYR A 63 -14.73 -14.56 -9.22
C TYR A 63 -14.06 -13.63 -10.24
N ASN A 64 -13.43 -14.22 -11.26
CA ASN A 64 -12.70 -13.45 -12.26
C ASN A 64 -13.63 -12.48 -12.97
N ARG A 65 -13.16 -11.24 -13.16
CA ARG A 65 -13.90 -10.16 -13.83
C ARG A 65 -15.28 -9.86 -13.21
N MET A 66 -15.47 -10.15 -11.92
CA MET A 66 -16.65 -9.64 -11.19
C MET A 66 -16.74 -8.12 -11.27
N ASP A 67 -17.94 -7.58 -11.20
CA ASP A 67 -18.15 -6.14 -11.27
C ASP A 67 -17.43 -5.40 -10.14
N PHE A 68 -16.97 -4.18 -10.44
CA PHE A 68 -16.21 -3.40 -9.48
C PHE A 68 -17.03 -2.99 -8.25
N SER A 69 -18.31 -2.68 -8.41
CA SER A 69 -19.22 -2.40 -7.30
C SER A 69 -19.36 -3.60 -6.37
N GLU A 70 -19.64 -4.78 -6.92
CA GLU A 70 -19.73 -6.03 -6.14
C GLU A 70 -18.41 -6.32 -5.43
N PHE A 71 -17.27 -6.04 -6.08
CA PHE A 71 -15.96 -6.17 -5.45
C PHE A 71 -15.81 -5.25 -4.24
N VAL A 72 -16.16 -3.98 -4.37
CA VAL A 72 -16.11 -3.00 -3.27
C VAL A 72 -17.04 -3.41 -2.12
N GLU A 73 -18.30 -3.72 -2.43
CA GLU A 73 -19.29 -4.18 -1.44
C GLU A 73 -18.80 -5.42 -0.68
N LYS A 74 -18.13 -6.35 -1.36
CA LYS A 74 -17.54 -7.52 -0.71
C LYS A 74 -16.35 -7.18 0.18
N ILE A 75 -15.44 -6.28 -0.21
CA ILE A 75 -14.25 -6.04 0.61
C ILE A 75 -14.56 -5.25 1.89
N VAL A 76 -15.55 -4.37 1.86
CA VAL A 76 -15.83 -3.48 3.00
C VAL A 76 -16.44 -4.20 4.21
N VAL A 77 -17.01 -5.40 4.02
CA VAL A 77 -17.55 -6.19 5.13
C VAL A 77 -16.47 -6.92 5.95
N PHE A 78 -15.24 -7.05 5.44
CA PHE A 78 -14.17 -7.74 6.16
C PHE A 78 -13.39 -6.79 7.07
N SER A 79 -13.12 -7.22 8.31
CA SER A 79 -12.12 -6.58 9.18
C SER A 79 -10.70 -6.76 8.64
N ASP A 80 -9.77 -5.90 9.07
CA ASP A 80 -8.37 -5.97 8.64
C ASP A 80 -7.66 -7.31 8.94
N ASP A 81 -8.09 -8.04 9.98
CA ASP A 81 -7.54 -9.35 10.40
C ASP A 81 -8.04 -10.50 9.52
N ALA A 82 -9.16 -10.29 8.83
CA ALA A 82 -9.90 -11.33 8.12
C ALA A 82 -9.82 -11.15 6.60
N ILE A 83 -9.01 -10.20 6.12
CA ILE A 83 -8.90 -9.84 4.70
C ILE A 83 -7.49 -10.05 4.18
N ASP A 84 -7.34 -10.24 2.87
CA ASP A 84 -6.04 -10.25 2.21
C ASP A 84 -5.25 -8.97 2.50
N ILE A 85 -3.94 -9.09 2.73
CA ILE A 85 -3.07 -7.96 3.08
C ILE A 85 -3.09 -6.83 2.03
N HIS A 86 -3.38 -7.12 0.75
CA HIS A 86 -3.51 -6.10 -0.29
C HIS A 86 -4.77 -5.24 -0.13
N LEU A 87 -5.72 -5.70 0.68
CA LEU A 87 -6.99 -5.04 0.98
C LEU A 87 -7.10 -4.59 2.44
N SER A 88 -6.25 -5.09 3.35
CA SER A 88 -6.17 -4.61 4.74
C SER A 88 -5.78 -3.14 4.80
N SER A 89 -6.23 -2.36 5.77
CA SER A 89 -5.83 -0.95 5.91
C SER A 89 -4.31 -0.83 6.03
N GLN A 90 -3.74 0.21 5.43
CA GLN A 90 -2.30 0.48 5.55
C GLN A 90 -1.94 0.88 6.98
N THR A 91 -2.86 1.53 7.68
CA THR A 91 -2.74 1.87 9.09
C THR A 91 -2.50 0.61 9.91
N ARG A 92 -3.29 -0.45 9.68
CA ARG A 92 -3.08 -1.73 10.34
C ARG A 92 -1.72 -2.32 9.99
N ILE A 93 -1.37 -2.38 8.71
CA ILE A 93 -0.10 -2.98 8.25
C ILE A 93 1.11 -2.27 8.90
N LEU A 94 1.03 -0.96 9.05
CA LEU A 94 2.14 -0.12 9.52
C LEU A 94 2.15 0.11 11.03
N SER A 95 1.17 -0.42 11.77
CA SER A 95 1.06 -0.22 13.21
C SER A 95 1.33 -1.49 14.02
N HIS A 96 1.95 -1.34 15.18
CA HIS A 96 2.13 -2.41 16.17
C HIS A 96 1.75 -1.92 17.55
N LYS A 97 0.85 -2.65 18.23
CA LYS A 97 0.34 -2.29 19.56
C LYS A 97 -0.18 -0.84 19.65
N GLY A 98 -0.85 -0.36 18.60
CA GLY A 98 -1.40 0.99 18.53
C GLY A 98 -0.40 2.08 18.16
N HIS A 99 0.86 1.73 17.86
CA HIS A 99 1.89 2.69 17.47
C HIS A 99 2.30 2.52 16.01
N MET A 100 2.37 3.62 15.29
CA MET A 100 2.90 3.67 13.93
C MET A 100 4.39 3.32 13.95
N LEU A 101 4.81 2.32 13.17
CA LEU A 101 6.20 1.85 13.13
C LEU A 101 7.12 2.76 12.31
N PRO A 102 6.74 3.21 11.09
CA PRO A 102 7.63 4.02 10.28
C PRO A 102 7.86 5.41 10.87
N LYS A 103 9.11 5.86 10.85
CA LYS A 103 9.53 7.24 11.16
C LYS A 103 9.33 8.18 9.96
N PHE A 104 9.27 7.60 8.75
CA PHE A 104 8.97 8.31 7.52
C PHE A 104 7.89 7.56 6.76
N ILE A 105 6.87 8.29 6.30
CA ILE A 105 5.80 7.76 5.45
C ILE A 105 5.64 8.69 4.25
N GLY A 106 6.06 8.22 3.09
CA GLY A 106 5.81 8.90 1.81
C GLY A 106 4.51 8.43 1.16
N ARG A 107 4.15 9.07 0.05
CA ARG A 107 3.02 8.70 -0.80
C ARG A 107 3.48 8.27 -2.18
N VAL A 108 2.88 7.21 -2.71
CA VAL A 108 3.16 6.71 -4.07
C VAL A 108 2.81 7.76 -5.12
N GLU A 109 1.79 8.57 -4.87
CA GLU A 109 1.36 9.69 -5.72
C GLU A 109 2.43 10.78 -5.86
N ASN A 110 3.31 10.90 -4.85
CA ASN A 110 4.41 11.87 -4.79
C ASN A 110 5.78 11.17 -4.78
N ILE A 111 5.89 9.97 -5.37
CA ILE A 111 7.02 9.07 -5.15
C ILE A 111 8.38 9.74 -5.41
N ASP A 112 8.50 10.53 -6.48
CA ASP A 112 9.77 11.18 -6.81
C ASP A 112 10.18 12.20 -5.73
N LYS A 113 9.23 13.02 -5.26
CA LYS A 113 9.46 14.03 -4.22
C LYS A 113 9.75 13.38 -2.87
N ASP A 114 8.86 12.49 -2.44
CA ASP A 114 8.95 11.88 -1.12
C ASP A 114 10.15 10.93 -1.02
N TRP A 115 10.55 10.30 -2.12
CA TRP A 115 11.81 9.57 -2.19
C TRP A 115 13.02 10.48 -1.98
N GLN A 116 13.08 11.65 -2.63
CA GLN A 116 14.19 12.59 -2.37
C GLN A 116 14.23 13.04 -0.91
N CYS A 117 13.08 13.36 -0.30
CA CYS A 117 13.02 13.71 1.11
C CYS A 117 13.55 12.59 2.02
N LEU A 118 13.21 11.33 1.73
CA LEU A 118 13.75 10.17 2.44
C LEU A 118 15.27 10.06 2.29
N LEU A 119 15.79 10.24 1.07
CA LEU A 119 17.23 10.17 0.81
C LEU A 119 18.00 11.24 1.59
N GLU A 120 17.48 12.47 1.61
CA GLU A 120 18.06 13.58 2.37
C GLU A 120 18.03 13.28 3.87
N LEU A 121 16.89 12.82 4.39
CA LEU A 121 16.73 12.46 5.80
C LEU A 121 17.73 11.38 6.24
N VAL A 122 17.88 10.31 5.45
CA VAL A 122 18.79 9.22 5.78
C VAL A 122 20.25 9.64 5.64
N ARG A 123 20.59 10.45 4.63
CA ARG A 123 21.94 11.03 4.51
C ARG A 123 22.29 11.89 5.71
N ASP A 124 21.39 12.78 6.12
CA ASP A 124 21.66 13.75 7.18
C ASP A 124 21.72 13.08 8.56
N GLN A 125 20.93 12.04 8.80
CA GLN A 125 20.92 11.33 10.09
C GLN A 125 21.98 10.22 10.20
N TYR A 126 22.31 9.54 9.09
CA TYR A 126 23.12 8.32 9.12
C TYR A 126 24.34 8.35 8.20
N GLY A 127 24.52 9.40 7.39
CA GLY A 127 25.61 9.49 6.42
C GLY A 127 25.52 8.49 5.26
N ILE A 128 24.36 7.85 5.08
CA ILE A 128 24.12 6.82 4.05
C ILE A 128 23.61 7.49 2.77
N GLN A 129 24.19 7.10 1.62
CA GLN A 129 23.72 7.51 0.31
C GLN A 129 23.16 6.28 -0.43
N PHE A 130 21.92 6.38 -0.91
CA PHE A 130 21.32 5.35 -1.74
C PHE A 130 21.47 5.67 -3.23
N PRO A 131 21.50 4.64 -4.10
CA PRO A 131 21.41 4.83 -5.53
C PRO A 131 20.06 5.45 -5.92
N ARG A 132 20.02 6.12 -7.07
CA ARG A 132 18.76 6.63 -7.64
C ARG A 132 17.78 5.47 -7.87
N MET A 133 16.51 5.70 -7.55
CA MET A 133 15.47 4.71 -7.75
C MET A 133 15.34 4.37 -9.25
N ARG A 134 15.28 3.08 -9.57
CA ARG A 134 14.82 2.61 -10.88
C ARG A 134 13.29 2.59 -10.87
N GLN A 135 12.64 3.37 -11.73
CA GLN A 135 11.19 3.29 -11.91
C GLN A 135 10.86 1.99 -12.67
N LEU A 136 10.39 0.97 -11.96
CA LEU A 136 10.14 -0.38 -12.53
C LEU A 136 8.67 -0.63 -12.87
N ASN A 137 7.74 0.21 -12.43
CA ASN A 137 6.31 0.00 -12.61
C ASN A 137 5.65 1.21 -13.28
N ARG A 138 5.40 1.13 -14.58
CA ARG A 138 4.45 2.00 -15.28
C ARG A 138 3.10 1.29 -15.36
N TYR A 139 2.04 1.96 -14.91
CA TYR A 139 0.70 1.46 -15.13
C TYR A 139 0.42 1.38 -16.64
N SER A 140 -0.13 0.26 -17.10
CA SER A 140 -0.64 0.13 -18.47
C SER A 140 -1.83 1.08 -18.64
N HIS A 141 -1.88 1.76 -19.79
CA HIS A 141 -2.95 2.68 -20.18
C HIS A 141 -4.28 1.98 -20.50
N ASP A 142 -4.31 0.64 -20.62
CA ASP A 142 -5.49 -0.14 -21.02
C ASP A 142 -6.43 -0.49 -19.86
N ARG A 143 -6.52 0.34 -18.82
CA ARG A 143 -7.43 0.13 -17.70
C ARG A 143 -8.19 1.39 -17.34
N PRO A 144 -9.47 1.28 -16.92
CA PRO A 144 -10.19 2.39 -16.32
C PRO A 144 -9.38 3.06 -15.21
N THR A 145 -9.45 4.38 -15.18
CA THR A 145 -8.93 5.23 -14.13
C THR A 145 -9.67 4.96 -12.81
N THR A 146 -9.02 5.29 -11.69
CA THR A 146 -9.64 5.19 -10.36
C THR A 146 -10.93 6.01 -10.30
N ARG A 147 -10.93 7.21 -10.86
CA ARG A 147 -12.13 8.05 -10.99
C ARG A 147 -13.28 7.39 -11.76
N GLU A 148 -13.00 6.69 -12.85
CA GLU A 148 -14.04 5.99 -13.63
C GLU A 148 -14.66 4.84 -12.83
N LEU A 149 -13.84 4.08 -12.11
CA LEU A 149 -14.30 2.99 -11.23
C LEU A 149 -15.13 3.50 -10.05
N PHE A 150 -14.78 4.66 -9.50
CA PHE A 150 -15.49 5.33 -8.40
C PHE A 150 -16.43 6.43 -8.91
N SER A 151 -17.13 6.19 -10.02
CA SER A 151 -18.14 7.12 -10.53
C SER A 151 -19.44 7.11 -9.71
N ASP A 152 -19.72 6.02 -9.01
CA ASP A 152 -20.82 5.92 -8.06
C ASP A 152 -20.42 6.48 -6.69
N PRO A 153 -21.08 7.56 -6.20
CA PRO A 153 -20.82 8.14 -4.88
C PRO A 153 -21.00 7.16 -3.72
N HIS A 154 -21.87 6.15 -3.85
CA HIS A 154 -22.05 5.15 -2.81
C HIS A 154 -20.78 4.34 -2.55
N LEU A 155 -20.08 3.93 -3.61
CA LEU A 155 -18.82 3.19 -3.50
C LEU A 155 -17.71 4.05 -2.87
N ILE A 156 -17.74 5.36 -3.11
CA ILE A 156 -16.81 6.30 -2.46
C ILE A 156 -17.03 6.28 -0.95
N GLU A 157 -18.28 6.36 -0.49
CA GLU A 157 -18.61 6.38 0.92
C GLU A 157 -18.21 5.08 1.62
N LEU A 158 -18.53 3.92 1.03
CA LEU A 158 -18.14 2.61 1.56
C LEU A 158 -16.61 2.51 1.77
N VAL A 159 -15.82 3.00 0.82
CA VAL A 159 -14.35 2.98 0.94
C VAL A 159 -13.86 4.01 1.95
N ARG A 160 -14.47 5.20 2.03
CA ARG A 160 -14.11 6.20 3.06
C ARG A 160 -14.34 5.65 4.45
N GLU A 161 -15.48 5.02 4.68
CA GLU A 161 -15.80 4.42 5.97
C GLU A 161 -14.82 3.27 6.28
N ARG A 162 -14.66 2.32 5.36
CA ARG A 162 -13.80 1.14 5.57
C ARG A 162 -12.33 1.49 5.83
N TYR A 163 -11.82 2.54 5.20
CA TYR A 163 -10.42 2.95 5.26
C TYR A 163 -10.24 4.31 5.96
N ALA A 164 -11.17 4.70 6.83
CA ALA A 164 -11.15 6.00 7.52
C ALA A 164 -9.80 6.30 8.19
N ALA A 165 -9.21 5.30 8.86
CA ALA A 165 -7.91 5.44 9.50
C ALA A 165 -6.76 5.70 8.51
N ASP A 166 -6.81 5.15 7.29
CA ASP A 166 -5.81 5.46 6.26
C ASP A 166 -5.94 6.91 5.78
N PHE A 167 -7.17 7.40 5.63
CA PHE A 167 -7.40 8.79 5.28
C PHE A 167 -6.93 9.73 6.39
N GLU A 168 -7.26 9.44 7.65
CA GLU A 168 -6.82 10.24 8.79
C GLU A 168 -5.28 10.28 8.90
N ASN A 169 -4.63 9.11 8.87
CA ASN A 169 -3.19 9.02 9.12
C ASN A 169 -2.34 9.47 7.94
N PHE A 170 -2.80 9.27 6.70
CA PHE A 170 -1.97 9.44 5.52
C PHE A 170 -2.51 10.43 4.50
N TYR A 171 -3.81 10.75 4.51
CA TYR A 171 -4.48 11.64 3.55
C TYR A 171 -5.44 12.63 4.22
N PRO A 172 -5.00 13.44 5.21
CA PRO A 172 -5.89 14.27 6.03
C PRO A 172 -6.62 15.39 5.25
N GLY A 173 -6.20 15.66 4.01
CA GLY A 173 -6.91 16.57 3.09
C GLY A 173 -8.16 15.95 2.45
N GLY A 174 -8.43 14.67 2.70
CA GLY A 174 -9.62 14.00 2.18
C GLY A 174 -9.58 13.75 0.68
N ASP A 175 -8.44 13.32 0.15
CA ASP A 175 -8.22 13.06 -1.28
C ASP A 175 -9.36 12.23 -1.91
N LEU A 176 -9.84 12.69 -3.07
CA LEU A 176 -10.88 12.05 -3.86
C LEU A 176 -10.27 11.12 -4.92
N PRO A 177 -11.04 10.14 -5.43
CA PRO A 177 -10.60 9.21 -6.48
C PRO A 177 -10.27 9.86 -7.84
#